data_AF-A0A3P7M0B2-F1
#
_entry.id   AF-A0A3P7M0B2-F1
#
_cell.length_a   1.000
_cell.length_b   1.000
_cell.length_c   1.000
_cell.angle_alpha   90.00
_cell.angle_beta   90.00
_cell.angle_gamma   90.00
#
_symmetry.space_group_name_H-M   'P 1'
#
loop_
_entity.id
_entity.type
_entity.pdbx_description
1 polymer ?
#
loop_
_entity_poly.entity_id
_entity_poly.type
_entity_poly.pdbx_seq_one_letter_code
_entity_poly.pdbx_strand_id
1 'polypeptide(L)'
;MTFEYFGDEAFLTTYKSFLHELKVTDEQIEEILTEMRRDSSDRQLESTRSLERKVNLVKHYTPLSKTSFVLSADDYQPPIADLLRKVKQRRFDMEEVVSLVEPVPELQEVYTLPLLTTACLRRINAELDAFLASGLPVGRPNTMNRQGILLCELPGHMARAHPETPCDPGSADVDLIDEGLLSSSEPVSLRSLLRLIFPDIGGKIDSYRAFTVEYEGRPATDLETSIDSGLSYHYDNAEVRFVLITLIVCNAFG
;
A
#
# COMPACT_ATOMS: atom_id res chain seq x y z
N MET A 1 -14.25 10.90 -16.05
CA MET A 1 -13.32 11.32 -17.11
C MET A 1 -12.03 11.72 -16.43
N THR A 2 -10.91 11.12 -16.80
CA THR A 2 -9.61 11.31 -16.14
C THR A 2 -8.76 12.20 -17.04
N PHE A 3 -8.11 13.21 -16.48
CA PHE A 3 -7.22 14.10 -17.21
C PHE A 3 -5.76 13.72 -16.91
N GLU A 4 -4.97 13.53 -17.96
CA GLU A 4 -3.54 13.21 -17.82
C GLU A 4 -2.68 14.46 -18.02
N TYR A 5 -1.69 14.67 -17.16
CA TYR A 5 -0.81 15.84 -17.20
C TYR A 5 0.64 15.43 -17.40
N PHE A 6 1.21 15.80 -18.56
CA PHE A 6 2.60 15.56 -18.94
C PHE A 6 3.33 16.87 -19.28
N GLY A 7 2.86 17.98 -18.72
CA GLY A 7 3.32 19.34 -19.02
C GLY A 7 2.25 20.17 -19.72
N ASP A 8 2.34 21.49 -19.53
CA ASP A 8 1.36 22.47 -20.01
C ASP A 8 1.05 22.33 -21.49
N GLU A 9 2.07 22.17 -22.34
CA GLU A 9 1.91 22.09 -23.79
C GLU A 9 1.09 20.85 -24.20
N ALA A 10 1.40 19.69 -23.64
CA ALA A 10 0.69 18.44 -23.91
C ALA A 10 -0.76 18.51 -23.39
N PHE A 11 -0.96 19.07 -22.19
CA PHE A 11 -2.28 19.22 -21.59
C PHE A 11 -3.18 20.16 -22.41
N LEU A 12 -2.67 21.34 -22.77
CA LEU A 12 -3.42 22.31 -23.57
C LEU A 12 -3.73 21.77 -24.97
N THR A 13 -2.78 21.09 -25.61
CA THR A 13 -3.00 20.46 -26.92
C THR A 13 -4.12 19.43 -26.86
N THR A 14 -4.23 18.69 -25.76
CA THR A 14 -5.18 17.58 -25.63
C THR A 14 -6.56 18.05 -25.16
N TYR A 15 -6.63 18.95 -24.18
CA TYR A 15 -7.87 19.23 -23.45
C TYR A 15 -8.42 20.65 -23.63
N LYS A 16 -7.68 21.61 -24.20
CA LYS A 16 -8.11 23.02 -24.23
C LYS A 16 -9.47 23.21 -24.91
N SER A 17 -9.68 22.61 -26.08
CA SER A 17 -10.96 22.70 -26.80
C SER A 17 -12.12 22.15 -25.98
N PHE A 18 -11.92 21.00 -25.32
CA PHE A 18 -12.91 20.37 -24.46
C PHE A 18 -13.22 21.20 -23.20
N LEU A 19 -12.20 21.80 -22.58
CA LEU A 19 -12.39 22.68 -21.43
C LEU A 19 -13.21 23.93 -21.80
N HIS A 20 -13.02 24.48 -23.00
CA HIS A 20 -13.87 25.57 -23.50
C HIS A 20 -15.31 25.12 -23.81
N GLU A 21 -15.53 23.89 -24.28
CA GLU A 21 -16.88 23.33 -24.41
C GLU A 21 -17.59 23.23 -23.04
N LEU A 22 -16.84 22.96 -21.98
CA LEU A 22 -17.29 23.01 -20.59
C LEU A 22 -17.39 24.44 -20.02
N LYS A 23 -17.17 25.47 -20.84
CA LYS A 23 -17.20 26.90 -20.49
C LYS A 23 -16.15 27.32 -19.46
N VAL A 24 -15.03 26.60 -19.40
CA VAL A 24 -13.87 27.00 -18.59
C VAL A 24 -13.12 28.12 -19.33
N THR A 25 -12.83 29.22 -18.64
CA THR A 25 -12.11 30.38 -19.20
C THR A 25 -10.60 30.14 -19.25
N ASP A 26 -9.88 30.91 -20.09
CA ASP A 26 -8.41 30.82 -20.12
C ASP A 26 -7.77 31.14 -18.75
N GLU A 27 -8.38 32.03 -17.96
CA GLU A 27 -7.94 32.34 -16.58
C GLU A 27 -8.09 31.13 -15.66
N GLN A 28 -9.23 30.43 -15.71
CA GLN A 28 -9.45 29.21 -14.95
C GLN A 28 -8.54 28.06 -15.41
N ILE A 29 -8.25 27.99 -16.71
CA ILE A 29 -7.28 27.02 -17.24
C ILE A 29 -5.88 27.29 -16.67
N GLU A 30 -5.46 28.56 -16.56
CA GLU A 30 -4.16 28.90 -15.97
C GLU A 30 -4.09 28.60 -14.47
N GLU A 31 -5.19 28.78 -13.73
CA GLU A 31 -5.30 28.34 -12.34
C GLU A 31 -5.13 26.81 -12.22
N ILE A 32 -5.82 26.05 -13.07
CA ILE A 32 -5.69 24.58 -13.13
C ILE A 32 -4.25 24.17 -13.45
N LEU A 33 -3.62 24.77 -14.47
CA LEU A 33 -2.23 24.47 -14.82
C LEU A 33 -1.26 24.81 -13.69
N THR A 34 -1.52 25.90 -12.96
CA THR A 34 -0.71 26.28 -11.80
C THR A 34 -0.79 25.24 -10.69
N GLU A 35 -2.00 24.74 -10.39
CA GLU A 35 -2.21 23.65 -9.44
C GLU A 35 -1.53 22.36 -9.92
N MET A 36 -1.71 21.97 -11.18
CA MET A 36 -1.09 20.77 -11.76
C MET A 36 0.44 20.81 -11.75
N ARG A 37 1.05 21.96 -12.07
CA ARG A 37 2.51 22.15 -11.99
C ARG A 37 3.00 21.96 -10.57
N ARG A 38 2.33 22.60 -9.60
CA ARG A 38 2.67 22.50 -8.19
C ARG A 38 2.58 21.05 -7.71
N ASP A 39 1.46 20.38 -8.00
CA ASP A 39 1.25 18.98 -7.65
C ASP A 39 2.29 18.05 -8.28
N SER A 40 2.63 18.26 -9.55
CA SER A 40 3.66 17.48 -10.25
C SER A 40 5.03 17.67 -9.62
N SER A 41 5.42 18.92 -9.30
CA SER A 41 6.69 19.21 -8.63
C SER A 41 6.73 18.63 -7.21
N ASP A 42 5.63 18.76 -6.45
CA ASP A 42 5.52 18.22 -5.09
C ASP A 42 5.65 16.69 -5.10
N ARG A 43 5.08 15.98 -6.09
CA ARG A 43 5.22 14.53 -6.26
C ARG A 43 6.65 14.09 -6.56
N GLN A 44 7.36 14.81 -7.42
CA GLN A 44 8.77 14.52 -7.72
C GLN A 44 9.66 14.71 -6.49
N LEU A 45 9.43 15.81 -5.76
CA LEU A 45 10.15 16.09 -4.52
C LEU A 45 9.87 15.02 -3.46
N GLU A 46 8.61 14.61 -3.30
CA GLU A 46 8.24 13.57 -2.33
C GLU A 46 8.83 12.20 -2.69
N SER A 47 8.89 11.85 -3.96
CA SER A 47 9.56 10.63 -4.42
C SER A 47 11.04 10.62 -4.04
N THR A 48 11.71 11.76 -4.15
CA THR A 48 13.12 11.92 -3.76
C THR A 48 13.29 11.81 -2.25
N ARG A 49 12.46 12.50 -1.47
CA ARG A 49 12.45 12.43 0.00
C ARG A 49 12.16 11.02 0.52
N SER A 50 11.25 10.30 -0.14
CA SER A 50 10.92 8.92 0.19
C SER A 50 12.13 8.00 0.01
N LEU A 51 12.86 8.16 -1.10
CA LEU A 51 14.09 7.42 -1.35
C LEU A 51 15.20 7.76 -0.32
N GLU A 52 15.38 9.04 0.01
CA GLU A 52 16.33 9.48 1.05
C GLU A 52 15.99 8.88 2.42
N ARG A 53 14.71 8.92 2.81
CA ARG A 53 14.24 8.28 4.05
C ARG A 53 14.52 6.78 4.02
N LYS A 54 14.14 6.08 2.96
CA LYS A 54 14.39 4.65 2.80
C LYS A 54 15.87 4.30 2.97
N VAL A 55 16.78 5.02 2.30
CA VAL A 55 18.23 4.82 2.46
C VAL A 55 18.68 5.07 3.90
N ASN A 56 18.12 6.09 4.56
CA ASN A 56 18.39 6.37 5.97
C ASN A 56 17.89 5.24 6.88
N LEU A 57 16.70 4.70 6.64
CA LEU A 57 16.11 3.60 7.40
C LEU A 57 16.94 2.33 7.26
N VAL A 58 17.36 1.98 6.05
CA VAL A 58 18.21 0.79 5.81
C VAL A 58 19.56 0.88 6.55
N LYS A 59 20.08 2.08 6.80
CA LYS A 59 21.34 2.30 7.52
C LYS A 59 21.20 2.27 9.04
N HIS A 60 20.07 2.72 9.58
CA HIS A 60 19.94 3.03 11.01
C HIS A 60 18.87 2.22 11.73
N TYR A 61 17.91 1.65 11.01
CA TYR A 61 16.90 0.78 11.60
C TYR A 61 17.43 -0.66 11.66
N THR A 62 17.24 -1.32 12.81
CA THR A 62 17.53 -2.74 12.99
C THR A 62 16.20 -3.48 13.19
N PRO A 63 15.73 -4.24 12.19
CA PRO A 63 14.48 -4.99 12.30
C PRO A 63 14.51 -6.02 13.43
N LEU A 64 13.36 -6.32 14.05
CA LEU A 64 13.25 -7.43 15.01
C LEU A 64 13.51 -8.76 14.31
N SER A 65 13.02 -8.90 13.08
CA SER A 65 13.34 -9.98 12.17
C SER A 65 13.46 -9.47 10.75
N LYS A 66 14.44 -9.98 10.01
CA LYS A 66 14.57 -9.68 8.57
C LYS A 66 13.39 -10.20 7.76
N THR A 67 12.64 -11.19 8.27
CA THR A 67 11.53 -11.81 7.57
C THR A 67 10.17 -11.40 8.15
N SER A 68 10.09 -10.31 8.92
CA SER A 68 8.86 -9.83 9.56
C SER A 68 7.71 -9.55 8.59
N PHE A 69 8.01 -9.29 7.31
CA PHE A 69 6.99 -9.09 6.26
C PHE A 69 6.95 -10.21 5.23
N VAL A 70 7.92 -11.12 5.23
CA VAL A 70 7.90 -12.30 4.38
C VAL A 70 6.81 -13.23 4.90
N LEU A 71 5.84 -13.51 4.06
CA LEU A 71 4.77 -14.44 4.37
C LEU A 71 5.23 -15.87 4.09
N SER A 72 4.75 -16.81 4.90
CA SER A 72 4.88 -18.27 4.74
C SER A 72 3.49 -18.90 4.63
N ALA A 73 3.41 -20.19 4.24
CA ALA A 73 2.11 -20.87 4.14
C ALA A 73 1.32 -20.88 5.47
N ASP A 74 2.02 -20.89 6.61
CA ASP A 74 1.43 -20.90 7.96
C ASP A 74 0.91 -19.51 8.39
N ASP A 75 1.26 -18.46 7.65
CA ASP A 75 0.75 -17.11 7.89
C ASP A 75 -0.66 -16.90 7.34
N TYR A 76 -1.15 -17.79 6.47
CA TYR A 76 -2.48 -17.72 5.88
C TYR A 76 -3.50 -18.53 6.65
N GLN A 77 -4.76 -18.10 6.58
CA GLN A 77 -5.87 -18.92 7.05
C GLN A 77 -5.93 -20.25 6.29
N PRO A 78 -6.34 -21.36 6.93
CA PRO A 78 -6.27 -22.69 6.32
C PRO A 78 -6.91 -22.82 4.92
N PRO A 79 -8.08 -22.22 4.63
CA PRO A 79 -8.67 -22.27 3.30
C PRO A 79 -7.78 -21.62 2.23
N ILE A 80 -7.12 -20.50 2.58
CA ILE A 80 -6.21 -19.79 1.69
C ILE A 80 -4.93 -20.57 1.50
N ALA A 81 -4.33 -21.08 2.58
CA ALA A 81 -3.13 -21.91 2.49
C ALA A 81 -3.36 -23.15 1.61
N ASP A 82 -4.55 -23.76 1.68
CA ASP A 82 -4.93 -24.88 0.80
C ASP A 82 -5.08 -24.46 -0.66
N LEU A 83 -5.79 -23.36 -0.93
CA LEU A 83 -5.89 -22.82 -2.28
C LEU A 83 -4.51 -22.53 -2.87
N LEU A 84 -3.64 -21.81 -2.16
CA LEU A 84 -2.29 -21.46 -2.66
C LEU A 84 -1.47 -22.71 -3.00
N ARG A 85 -1.63 -23.79 -2.23
CA ARG A 85 -1.02 -25.09 -2.52
C ARG A 85 -1.58 -25.71 -3.80
N LYS A 86 -2.91 -25.66 -4.01
CA LYS A 86 -3.57 -26.15 -5.23
C LYS A 86 -3.21 -25.32 -6.45
N VAL A 87 -3.12 -24.00 -6.32
CA VAL A 87 -2.66 -23.06 -7.35
C VAL A 87 -1.26 -23.42 -7.81
N LYS A 88 -0.33 -23.63 -6.87
CA LYS A 88 1.03 -24.09 -7.19
C LYS A 88 1.04 -25.43 -7.94
N GLN A 89 0.11 -26.32 -7.64
CA GLN A 89 -0.03 -27.61 -8.31
C GLN A 89 -0.82 -27.55 -9.63
N ARG A 90 -1.35 -26.38 -10.00
CA ARG A 90 -2.26 -26.18 -11.13
C ARG A 90 -3.51 -27.07 -11.05
N ARG A 91 -4.04 -27.25 -9.83
CA ARG A 91 -5.17 -28.13 -9.48
C ARG A 91 -6.26 -27.39 -8.71
N PHE A 92 -6.55 -26.17 -9.10
CA PHE A 92 -7.63 -25.36 -8.50
C PHE A 92 -8.72 -25.13 -9.55
N ASP A 93 -9.93 -24.87 -9.07
CA ASP A 93 -11.02 -24.35 -9.89
C ASP A 93 -11.42 -22.94 -9.42
N MET A 94 -12.17 -22.22 -10.25
CA MET A 94 -12.59 -20.85 -9.93
C MET A 94 -13.71 -20.80 -8.88
N GLU A 95 -14.46 -21.89 -8.69
CA GLU A 95 -15.54 -21.95 -7.72
C GLU A 95 -14.96 -21.96 -6.29
N GLU A 96 -13.86 -22.69 -6.09
CA GLU A 96 -13.06 -22.63 -4.87
C GLU A 96 -12.58 -21.20 -4.58
N VAL A 97 -12.11 -20.46 -5.58
CA VAL A 97 -11.63 -19.07 -5.40
C VAL A 97 -12.77 -18.13 -5.00
N VAL A 98 -13.91 -18.21 -5.67
CA VAL A 98 -15.08 -17.37 -5.37
C VAL A 98 -15.64 -17.67 -3.98
N SER A 99 -15.58 -18.94 -3.53
CA SER A 99 -16.05 -19.34 -2.20
C SER A 99 -15.26 -18.75 -1.03
N LEU A 100 -14.09 -18.16 -1.29
CA LEU A 100 -13.24 -17.58 -0.25
C LEU A 100 -13.65 -16.16 0.14
N VAL A 101 -14.38 -15.47 -0.73
CA VAL A 101 -14.82 -14.09 -0.50
C VAL A 101 -16.29 -14.05 -0.14
N GLU A 102 -16.61 -13.28 0.89
CA GLU A 102 -17.99 -13.08 1.35
C GLU A 102 -18.41 -11.64 0.99
N PRO A 103 -19.54 -11.42 0.29
CA PRO A 103 -20.03 -10.08 0.02
C PRO A 103 -20.47 -9.39 1.31
N VAL A 104 -20.14 -8.11 1.45
CA VAL A 104 -20.59 -7.31 2.60
C VAL A 104 -22.04 -6.89 2.38
N PRO A 105 -22.96 -7.13 3.35
CA PRO A 105 -24.34 -6.72 3.22
C PRO A 105 -24.47 -5.22 2.93
N GLU A 106 -25.42 -4.86 2.07
CA GLU A 106 -25.77 -3.46 1.71
C GLU A 106 -24.70 -2.70 0.91
N LEU A 107 -23.53 -3.28 0.66
CA LEU A 107 -22.47 -2.69 -0.16
C LEU A 107 -22.32 -3.45 -1.49
N GLN A 108 -22.22 -2.70 -2.58
CA GLN A 108 -21.93 -3.28 -3.89
C GLN A 108 -20.41 -3.42 -4.06
N GLU A 109 -19.97 -4.56 -4.60
CA GLU A 109 -18.57 -4.82 -4.95
C GLU A 109 -17.58 -4.73 -3.76
N VAL A 110 -18.09 -4.91 -2.53
CA VAL A 110 -17.27 -4.99 -1.31
C VAL A 110 -17.32 -6.41 -0.77
N TYR A 111 -16.15 -6.98 -0.52
CA TYR A 111 -15.99 -8.36 -0.09
C TYR A 111 -15.06 -8.45 1.12
N THR A 112 -15.31 -9.43 1.98
CA THR A 112 -14.46 -9.79 3.12
C THR A 112 -13.85 -11.17 2.92
N LEU A 113 -12.61 -11.32 3.40
CA LEU A 113 -11.85 -12.56 3.30
C LEU A 113 -10.96 -12.74 4.55
N PRO A 114 -11.10 -13.85 5.29
CA PRO A 114 -10.12 -14.23 6.31
C PRO A 114 -8.79 -14.61 5.65
N LEU A 115 -7.86 -13.65 5.61
CA LEU A 115 -6.61 -13.82 4.86
C LEU A 115 -5.46 -14.36 5.71
N LEU A 116 -5.07 -13.63 6.74
CA LEU A 116 -3.88 -13.91 7.55
C LEU A 116 -4.23 -14.43 8.94
N THR A 117 -3.35 -15.22 9.53
CA THR A 117 -3.47 -15.71 10.91
C THR A 117 -3.18 -14.60 11.91
N THR A 118 -3.75 -14.72 13.12
CA THR A 118 -3.42 -13.81 14.22
C THR A 118 -1.93 -13.83 14.58
N ALA A 119 -1.26 -14.96 14.42
CA ALA A 119 0.18 -15.07 14.66
C ALA A 119 0.98 -14.22 13.65
N CYS A 120 0.60 -14.27 12.37
CA CYS A 120 1.17 -13.40 11.33
C CYS A 120 0.96 -11.92 11.67
N LEU A 121 -0.28 -11.52 11.98
CA LEU A 121 -0.61 -10.13 12.29
C LEU A 121 0.16 -9.62 13.52
N ARG A 122 0.31 -10.44 14.57
CA ARG A 122 1.11 -10.08 15.76
C ARG A 122 2.58 -9.88 15.43
N ARG A 123 3.15 -10.73 14.56
CA ARG A 123 4.53 -10.59 14.10
C ARG A 123 4.74 -9.29 13.32
N ILE A 124 3.84 -8.99 12.38
CA ILE A 124 3.88 -7.75 11.60
C ILE A 124 3.75 -6.53 12.53
N ASN A 125 2.75 -6.53 13.41
CA ASN A 125 2.53 -5.41 14.33
C ASN A 125 3.69 -5.21 15.31
N ALA A 126 4.32 -6.27 15.81
CA ALA A 126 5.50 -6.15 16.67
C ALA A 126 6.67 -5.45 15.96
N GLU A 127 6.89 -5.73 14.67
CA GLU A 127 7.90 -5.05 13.86
C GLU A 127 7.56 -3.57 13.66
N LEU A 128 6.29 -3.25 13.36
CA LEU A 128 5.83 -1.88 13.19
C LEU A 128 5.95 -1.08 14.50
N ASP A 129 5.59 -1.67 15.63
CA ASP A 129 5.73 -1.07 16.96
C ASP A 129 7.21 -0.79 17.30
N ALA A 130 8.10 -1.74 17.00
CA ALA A 130 9.53 -1.57 17.20
C ALA A 130 10.11 -0.47 16.30
N PHE A 131 9.63 -0.37 15.05
CA PHE A 131 10.00 0.70 14.15
C PHE A 131 9.57 2.08 14.68
N LEU A 132 8.32 2.22 15.13
CA LEU A 132 7.83 3.47 15.71
C LEU A 132 8.61 3.83 16.98
N ALA A 133 8.92 2.85 17.82
CA ALA A 133 9.72 3.03 19.03
C ALA A 133 11.17 3.46 18.74
N SER A 134 11.69 3.23 17.53
CA SER A 134 13.03 3.67 17.13
C SER A 134 13.15 5.19 16.98
N GLY A 135 12.03 5.90 16.79
CA GLY A 135 12.01 7.35 16.58
C GLY A 135 12.57 7.82 15.23
N LEU A 136 12.79 6.89 14.30
CA LEU A 136 13.24 7.22 12.95
C LEU A 136 12.12 7.91 12.13
N PRO A 137 12.48 8.74 11.13
CA PRO A 137 11.50 9.51 10.38
C PRO A 137 10.54 8.61 9.59
N VAL A 138 9.26 8.97 9.60
CA VAL A 138 8.20 8.30 8.85
C VAL A 138 7.66 9.20 7.75
N GLY A 139 7.50 8.65 6.54
CA GLY A 139 6.77 9.31 5.47
C GLY A 139 5.26 9.28 5.72
N ARG A 140 4.54 10.28 5.18
CA ARG A 140 3.09 10.38 5.34
C ARG A 140 2.38 9.29 4.50
N PRO A 141 1.46 8.49 5.08
CA PRO A 141 0.80 7.40 4.34
C PRO A 141 0.05 7.85 3.10
N ASN A 142 -0.74 8.93 3.18
CA ASN A 142 -1.38 9.60 2.05
C ASN A 142 -1.82 11.02 2.42
N THR A 143 -2.51 11.72 1.52
CA THR A 143 -2.98 13.11 1.74
C THR A 143 -4.05 13.24 2.82
N MET A 144 -4.72 12.15 3.19
CA MET A 144 -5.80 12.09 4.18
C MET A 144 -5.29 11.64 5.55
N ASN A 145 -4.52 10.57 5.61
CA ASN A 145 -3.97 10.00 6.83
C ASN A 145 -2.68 10.69 7.23
N ARG A 146 -2.57 11.07 8.50
CA ARG A 146 -1.37 11.70 9.05
C ARG A 146 -0.51 10.70 9.81
N GLN A 147 -1.10 9.62 10.31
CA GLN A 147 -0.44 8.65 11.18
C GLN A 147 -0.37 7.28 10.51
N GLY A 148 0.80 6.66 10.57
CA GLY A 148 1.07 5.35 9.99
C GLY A 148 2.42 5.29 9.28
N ILE A 149 2.69 4.15 8.63
CA ILE A 149 4.00 3.82 8.08
C ILE A 149 3.84 3.44 6.61
N LEU A 150 4.65 4.04 5.74
CA LEU A 150 4.81 3.61 4.36
C LEU A 150 5.68 2.34 4.30
N LEU A 151 5.09 1.21 3.93
CA LEU A 151 5.82 -0.07 3.88
C LEU A 151 6.89 -0.08 2.77
N CYS A 152 6.72 0.74 1.73
CA CYS A 152 7.74 0.93 0.69
C CYS A 152 9.03 1.60 1.19
N GLU A 153 9.00 2.28 2.35
CA GLU A 153 10.17 2.90 2.97
C GLU A 153 10.84 1.99 4.00
N LEU A 154 10.09 1.03 4.55
CA LEU A 154 10.62 0.08 5.52
C LEU A 154 11.57 -0.93 4.87
N PRO A 155 12.73 -1.22 5.50
CA PRO A 155 13.64 -2.25 5.02
C PRO A 155 12.96 -3.63 4.97
N GLY A 156 12.92 -4.25 3.78
CA GLY A 156 12.55 -5.65 3.61
C GLY A 156 13.72 -6.61 3.85
N HIS A 157 13.48 -7.90 3.65
CA HIS A 157 14.43 -8.97 3.97
C HIS A 157 15.71 -8.92 3.13
N MET A 158 15.59 -8.41 1.89
CA MET A 158 16.72 -8.19 0.99
C MET A 158 17.32 -6.79 1.09
N ALA A 159 16.74 -5.88 1.89
CA ALA A 159 17.28 -4.54 2.04
C ALA A 159 18.73 -4.60 2.52
N ARG A 160 19.61 -3.92 1.79
CA ARG A 160 21.01 -3.75 2.16
C ARG A 160 21.39 -2.31 1.88
N ALA A 161 22.14 -1.70 2.80
CA ALA A 161 22.78 -0.42 2.52
C ALA A 161 23.90 -0.69 1.49
N HIS A 162 23.63 -0.49 0.20
CA HIS A 162 24.71 -0.51 -0.79
C HIS A 162 25.34 0.90 -0.87
N PRO A 163 26.65 1.06 -0.62
CA PRO A 163 27.28 2.38 -0.59
C PRO A 163 27.27 3.11 -1.94
N GLU A 164 27.19 2.37 -3.05
CA GLU A 164 27.44 2.91 -4.41
C GLU A 164 26.33 2.60 -5.43
N THR A 165 25.18 2.08 -5.01
CA THR A 165 24.09 1.78 -5.96
C THR A 165 22.75 2.10 -5.32
N PRO A 166 22.03 3.13 -5.81
CA PRO A 166 20.72 3.53 -5.30
C PRO A 166 19.60 2.62 -5.84
N CYS A 167 19.91 1.36 -6.17
CA CYS A 167 18.87 0.42 -6.55
C CYS A 167 17.97 0.22 -5.33
N ASP A 168 16.67 0.22 -5.55
CA ASP A 168 15.65 0.10 -4.52
C ASP A 168 16.05 -1.00 -3.51
N PRO A 169 16.44 -0.63 -2.26
CA PRO A 169 16.80 -1.63 -1.26
C PRO A 169 15.49 -2.29 -0.86
N GLY A 170 15.26 -3.51 -1.37
CA GLY A 170 13.96 -4.20 -1.32
C GLY A 170 13.18 -3.98 -0.03
N SER A 171 11.88 -3.75 -0.15
CA SER A 171 11.06 -3.19 0.92
C SER A 171 10.07 -4.16 1.55
N ALA A 172 9.56 -3.78 2.72
CA ALA A 172 8.55 -4.53 3.44
C ALA A 172 7.26 -4.74 2.63
N ASP A 173 6.89 -3.82 1.74
CA ASP A 173 5.74 -3.98 0.85
C ASP A 173 5.98 -5.05 -0.23
N VAL A 174 7.17 -5.08 -0.82
CA VAL A 174 7.61 -6.14 -1.74
C VAL A 174 7.58 -7.50 -1.03
N ASP A 175 8.12 -7.57 0.19
CA ASP A 175 8.10 -8.77 1.02
C ASP A 175 6.66 -9.29 1.28
N LEU A 176 5.73 -8.38 1.51
CA LEU A 176 4.35 -8.70 1.86
C LEU A 176 3.51 -9.08 0.62
N ILE A 177 3.73 -8.39 -0.51
CA ILE A 177 2.84 -8.45 -1.68
C ILE A 177 3.38 -9.37 -2.77
N ASP A 178 4.66 -9.22 -3.09
CA ASP A 178 5.29 -9.86 -4.26
C ASP A 178 6.15 -11.07 -3.89
N GLU A 179 6.71 -11.11 -2.68
CA GLU A 179 7.52 -12.24 -2.23
C GLU A 179 6.72 -13.53 -2.16
N GLY A 180 7.45 -14.61 -2.42
CA GLY A 180 6.94 -15.91 -2.75
C GLY A 180 6.92 -16.87 -1.60
N LEU A 181 5.77 -17.48 -1.37
CA LEU A 181 5.57 -18.40 -0.24
C LEU A 181 6.22 -19.78 -0.40
N LEU A 182 6.37 -20.23 -1.65
CA LEU A 182 6.57 -21.65 -1.98
C LEU A 182 7.62 -21.84 -3.08
N SER A 183 8.91 -21.88 -2.71
CA SER A 183 10.09 -22.24 -3.52
C SER A 183 10.44 -21.34 -4.72
N SER A 184 11.71 -21.41 -5.14
CA SER A 184 12.39 -20.48 -6.05
C SER A 184 12.02 -20.53 -7.53
N SER A 185 11.18 -21.47 -7.98
CA SER A 185 10.87 -21.64 -9.42
C SER A 185 9.54 -21.01 -9.86
N GLU A 186 8.49 -21.10 -9.04
CA GLU A 186 7.17 -20.51 -9.28
C GLU A 186 6.54 -20.10 -7.93
N PRO A 187 6.99 -18.99 -7.34
CA PRO A 187 6.44 -18.50 -6.08
C PRO A 187 4.98 -18.07 -6.25
N VAL A 188 4.12 -18.48 -5.31
CA VAL A 188 2.78 -17.92 -5.16
C VAL A 188 2.86 -16.83 -4.11
N SER A 189 2.44 -15.62 -4.45
CA SER A 189 2.47 -14.43 -3.59
C SER A 189 1.05 -13.94 -3.28
N LEU A 190 0.92 -12.96 -2.37
CA LEU A 190 -0.36 -12.29 -2.13
C LEU A 190 -0.90 -11.67 -3.43
N ARG A 191 -0.04 -11.06 -4.25
CA ARG A 191 -0.43 -10.57 -5.57
C ARG A 191 -1.01 -11.66 -6.47
N SER A 192 -0.45 -12.87 -6.42
CA SER A 192 -0.97 -14.01 -7.18
C SER A 192 -2.39 -14.37 -6.75
N LEU A 193 -2.67 -14.35 -5.44
CA LEU A 193 -4.01 -14.57 -4.90
C LEU A 193 -5.00 -13.48 -5.33
N LEU A 194 -4.61 -12.22 -5.24
CA LEU A 194 -5.45 -11.09 -5.66
C LEU A 194 -5.84 -11.18 -7.13
N ARG A 195 -4.92 -11.65 -7.98
CA ARG A 195 -5.19 -11.88 -9.41
C ARG A 195 -6.23 -12.96 -9.66
N LEU A 196 -6.30 -13.96 -8.79
CA LEU A 196 -7.28 -15.03 -8.89
C LEU A 196 -8.65 -14.58 -8.41
N ILE A 197 -8.70 -13.85 -7.29
CA ILE A 197 -9.95 -13.35 -6.71
C ILE A 197 -10.62 -12.31 -7.63
N PHE A 198 -9.82 -11.45 -8.27
CA PHE A 198 -10.30 -10.39 -9.14
C PHE A 198 -9.74 -10.55 -10.56
N PRO A 199 -10.19 -11.55 -11.35
CA PRO A 199 -9.58 -11.87 -12.64
C PRO A 199 -9.68 -10.74 -13.67
N ASP A 200 -10.76 -9.94 -13.62
CA ASP A 200 -11.00 -8.82 -14.56
C ASP A 200 -10.06 -7.63 -14.35
N ILE A 201 -9.47 -7.52 -13.15
CA ILE A 201 -8.62 -6.41 -12.73
C ILE A 201 -7.18 -6.88 -12.47
N GLY A 202 -7.00 -8.09 -11.97
CA GLY A 202 -5.72 -8.65 -11.51
C GLY A 202 -4.61 -8.63 -12.55
N GLY A 203 -4.94 -8.87 -13.82
CA GLY A 203 -3.99 -8.78 -14.93
C GLY A 203 -3.49 -7.35 -15.20
N LYS A 204 -4.20 -6.33 -14.70
CA LYS A 204 -3.94 -4.90 -14.88
C LYS A 204 -3.37 -4.21 -13.63
N ILE A 205 -3.30 -4.90 -12.48
CA ILE A 205 -2.62 -4.38 -11.28
C ILE A 205 -1.12 -4.30 -11.59
N ASP A 206 -0.69 -3.13 -12.04
CA ASP A 206 0.68 -2.80 -12.45
C ASP A 206 1.50 -2.20 -11.31
N SER A 207 0.82 -1.60 -10.32
CA SER A 207 1.38 -0.88 -9.19
C SER A 207 0.55 -1.06 -7.92
N TYR A 208 1.16 -0.80 -6.77
CA TYR A 208 0.48 -0.77 -5.48
C TYR A 208 1.15 0.27 -4.57
N ARG A 209 0.42 0.67 -3.53
CA ARG A 209 0.96 1.44 -2.42
C ARG A 209 0.47 0.81 -1.13
N ALA A 210 1.40 0.33 -0.30
CA ALA A 210 1.08 -0.32 0.96
C ALA A 210 1.52 0.56 2.14
N PHE A 211 0.61 0.77 3.08
CA PHE A 211 0.86 1.57 4.26
C PHE A 211 -0.05 1.15 5.41
N THR A 212 0.36 1.49 6.63
CA THR A 212 -0.48 1.38 7.81
C THR A 212 -1.17 2.70 8.12
N VAL A 213 -2.26 2.63 8.89
CA VAL A 213 -2.98 3.80 9.42
C VAL A 213 -3.22 3.56 10.90
N GLU A 214 -2.93 4.57 11.71
CA GLU A 214 -3.20 4.55 13.14
C GLU A 214 -4.33 5.50 13.48
N TYR A 215 -5.47 4.94 13.91
CA TYR A 215 -6.65 5.72 14.26
C TYR A 215 -6.65 6.22 15.71
N GLU A 216 -5.81 5.67 16.57
CA GLU A 216 -5.62 6.06 17.98
C GLU A 216 -4.11 6.13 18.31
N GLY A 217 -3.38 7.03 17.66
CA GLY A 217 -1.93 7.14 17.91
C GLY A 217 -1.56 7.98 19.13
N ARG A 218 -0.27 7.90 19.52
CA ARG A 218 0.33 8.79 20.53
C ARG A 218 0.40 10.22 19.99
N PRO A 219 0.10 11.25 20.81
CA PRO A 219 0.26 12.63 20.36
C PRO A 219 1.72 12.88 19.98
N ALA A 220 1.95 13.27 18.73
CA ALA A 220 3.25 13.78 18.31
C ALA A 220 3.59 14.98 19.20
N THR A 221 4.80 15.00 19.78
CA THR A 221 5.19 15.99 20.78
C THR A 221 5.15 17.45 20.29
N ASP A 222 5.07 17.67 18.98
CA ASP A 222 5.37 18.98 18.40
C ASP A 222 4.30 19.54 17.44
N LEU A 223 3.07 19.01 17.43
CA LEU A 223 2.00 19.64 16.65
C LEU A 223 0.64 19.40 17.31
N GLU A 224 -0.20 20.43 17.34
CA GLU A 224 -1.66 20.40 17.65
C GLU A 224 -2.45 19.53 16.64
N THR A 225 -1.93 18.35 16.30
CA THR A 225 -2.51 17.46 15.28
C THR A 225 -3.53 16.55 15.91
N SER A 226 -4.78 16.84 15.60
CA SER A 226 -5.91 15.92 15.70
C SER A 226 -5.51 14.51 15.28
N ILE A 227 -5.88 13.54 16.11
CA ILE A 227 -5.98 12.12 15.80
C ILE A 227 -6.63 11.96 14.41
N ASP A 228 -6.31 10.90 13.65
CA ASP A 228 -6.97 10.56 12.36
C ASP A 228 -8.44 10.09 12.60
N SER A 229 -9.19 10.81 13.43
CA SER A 229 -10.62 10.61 13.70
C SER A 229 -11.43 11.60 12.86
N GLY A 230 -12.29 11.08 11.99
CA GLY A 230 -13.14 11.91 11.12
C GLY A 230 -12.54 12.26 9.76
N LEU A 231 -11.96 11.26 9.06
CA LEU A 231 -11.56 11.41 7.66
C LEU A 231 -12.75 11.83 6.80
N SER A 232 -12.58 12.85 5.97
CA SER A 232 -13.61 13.23 5.01
C SER A 232 -13.81 12.14 3.96
N TYR A 233 -15.02 12.06 3.40
CA TYR A 233 -15.30 11.21 2.24
C TYR A 233 -14.31 11.52 1.12
N HIS A 234 -13.69 10.48 0.58
CA HIS A 234 -12.76 10.58 -0.53
C HIS A 234 -12.84 9.32 -1.38
N TYR A 235 -12.40 9.44 -2.62
CA TYR A 235 -12.10 8.30 -3.48
C TYR A 235 -10.62 8.00 -3.40
N ASP A 236 -10.29 6.73 -3.60
CA ASP A 236 -8.91 6.30 -3.63
C ASP A 236 -8.34 6.46 -5.02
N ASN A 237 -7.07 6.80 -5.08
CA ASN A 237 -6.32 6.72 -6.32
C ASN A 237 -5.87 5.27 -6.57
N ALA A 238 -6.82 4.35 -6.67
CA ALA A 238 -6.60 2.93 -6.93
C ALA A 238 -7.82 2.31 -7.64
N GLU A 239 -7.59 1.40 -8.59
CA GLU A 239 -8.67 0.62 -9.22
C GLU A 239 -9.31 -0.38 -8.24
N VAL A 240 -8.50 -0.93 -7.34
CA VAL A 240 -8.93 -1.82 -6.25
C VAL A 240 -8.19 -1.41 -4.98
N ARG A 241 -8.92 -1.27 -3.88
CA ARG A 241 -8.34 -1.09 -2.55
C ARG A 241 -8.42 -2.40 -1.78
N PHE A 242 -7.26 -2.88 -1.35
CA PHE A 242 -7.17 -3.99 -0.41
C PHE A 242 -6.90 -3.44 0.99
N VAL A 243 -7.85 -3.63 1.91
CA VAL A 243 -7.69 -3.22 3.31
C VAL A 243 -7.45 -4.45 4.17
N LEU A 244 -6.23 -4.58 4.68
CA LEU A 244 -5.94 -5.54 5.73
C LEU A 244 -6.28 -4.91 7.08
N ILE A 245 -7.38 -5.33 7.68
CA ILE A 245 -7.74 -4.89 9.04
C ILE A 245 -6.91 -5.69 10.03
N THR A 246 -5.93 -5.05 10.67
CA THR A 246 -5.02 -5.69 11.64
C THR A 246 -5.51 -5.66 13.08
N LEU A 247 -6.80 -5.29 13.30
CA LEU A 247 -7.43 -4.93 14.58
C LEU A 247 -6.77 -5.63 15.78
N ILE A 248 -5.87 -4.92 16.46
CA ILE A 248 -5.44 -5.31 17.80
C ILE A 248 -6.50 -4.75 18.74
N VAL A 249 -7.46 -5.57 19.14
CA VAL A 249 -8.13 -5.32 20.42
C VAL A 249 -7.04 -5.52 21.48
N CYS A 250 -6.41 -4.44 21.90
CA CYS A 250 -5.71 -4.43 23.17
C CYS A 250 -6.79 -4.65 24.23
N ASN A 251 -7.03 -5.92 24.58
CA ASN A 251 -7.74 -6.28 25.80
C ASN A 251 -6.88 -5.83 26.98
N ALA A 252 -6.95 -4.54 27.29
CA ALA A 252 -6.50 -3.98 28.55
C ALA A 252 -7.61 -4.20 29.59
N PHE A 253 -7.89 -5.46 29.93
CA PHE A 253 -8.55 -5.84 31.17
C PHE A 253 -8.02 -7.21 31.61
N GLY A 254 -7.01 -7.16 32.47
CA GLY A 254 -6.61 -8.20 33.42
C GLY A 254 -6.44 -7.53 34.77
#